data_AF-A0AAU0L1L8-F1
#
_entry.id   AF-A0AAU0L1L8-F1
#
_cell.length_a   1.000
_cell.length_b   1.000
_cell.length_c   1.000
_cell.angle_alpha   90.00
_cell.angle_beta   90.00
_cell.angle_gamma   90.00
#
_symmetry.space_group_name_H-M   'P 1'
#
loop_
_entity.id
_entity.type
_entity.pdbx_description
1 polymer ?
#
loop_
_entity_poly.entity_id
_entity_poly.type
_entity_poly.pdbx_seq_one_letter_code
_entity_poly.pdbx_strand_id
1 'polypeptide(L)'
;MQLIMEILVSIFLLIGAFFILIGGIGMIRLPDLFMRLHAPTKASTLGLGGFLIASIIYSAFHGRFGFAELIITLLAFITAPVSANLMAQAALHLRLRSLSGEVPESINRPLPWDRYKFGQRFSSTKPPMDPPTD
;
A
#
# COMPACT_ATOMS: atom_id res chain seq x y z
N MET A 1 1.81 41.26 -6.21
CA MET A 1 1.40 40.27 -5.20
C MET A 1 0.68 39.07 -5.79
N GLN A 2 -0.18 39.23 -6.80
CA GLN A 2 -0.85 38.10 -7.47
C GLN A 2 0.12 37.20 -8.27
N LEU A 3 1.05 37.79 -9.04
CA LEU A 3 1.98 37.04 -9.90
C LEU A 3 2.88 36.03 -9.14
N ILE A 4 3.39 36.42 -7.97
CA ILE A 4 4.20 35.52 -7.12
C ILE A 4 3.37 34.34 -6.60
N MET A 5 2.10 34.57 -6.25
CA MET A 5 1.19 33.53 -5.80
C MET A 5 0.87 32.54 -6.93
N GLU A 6 0.58 33.03 -8.14
CA GLU A 6 0.32 32.20 -9.31
C GLU A 6 1.53 31.29 -9.65
N ILE A 7 2.75 31.82 -9.52
CA ILE A 7 3.98 31.04 -9.67
C ILE A 7 4.07 29.96 -8.59
N LEU A 8 3.79 30.30 -7.33
CA LEU A 8 3.85 29.35 -6.21
C LEU A 8 2.82 28.21 -6.36
N VAL A 9 1.57 28.57 -6.71
CA VAL A 9 0.47 27.63 -6.95
C VAL A 9 0.80 26.73 -8.13
N SER A 10 1.28 27.28 -9.25
CA SER A 10 1.64 26.49 -10.43
C SER A 10 2.79 25.53 -10.15
N ILE A 11 3.82 25.93 -9.38
CA ILE A 11 4.90 25.04 -8.97
C ILE A 11 4.36 23.86 -8.15
N PHE A 12 3.50 24.12 -7.15
CA PHE A 12 2.90 23.05 -6.33
C PHE A 12 2.01 22.11 -7.16
N LEU A 13 1.25 22.65 -8.12
CA LEU A 13 0.45 21.83 -9.04
C LEU A 13 1.34 20.98 -9.96
N LEU A 14 2.43 21.53 -10.50
CA LEU A 14 3.34 20.76 -11.35
C LEU A 14 4.03 19.64 -10.57
N ILE A 15 4.50 19.92 -9.36
CA ILE A 15 5.09 18.92 -8.47
C ILE A 15 4.05 17.85 -8.13
N GLY A 16 2.84 18.24 -7.75
CA GLY A 16 1.77 17.31 -7.43
C GLY A 16 1.40 16.39 -8.60
N ALA A 17 1.28 16.96 -9.80
CA ALA A 17 1.00 16.23 -11.02
C ALA A 17 2.14 15.25 -11.39
N PHE A 18 3.39 15.67 -11.22
CA PHE A 18 4.56 14.82 -11.43
C PHE A 18 4.55 13.59 -10.52
N PHE A 19 4.23 13.76 -9.23
CA PHE A 19 4.12 12.63 -8.30
C PHE A 19 2.95 11.70 -8.63
N ILE A 20 1.80 12.22 -9.05
CA ILE A 20 0.67 11.39 -9.50
C ILE A 20 1.03 10.59 -10.74
N LEU A 21 1.71 11.22 -11.72
CA LEU A 21 2.19 10.54 -12.92
C LEU A 21 3.15 9.40 -12.57
N ILE A 22 4.14 9.66 -11.71
CA ILE A 22 5.09 8.63 -11.25
C ILE A 22 4.37 7.51 -10.48
N GLY A 23 3.39 7.85 -9.64
CA GLY A 23 2.61 6.84 -8.92
C GLY A 23 1.85 5.91 -9.87
N GLY A 24 1.23 6.47 -10.91
CA GLY A 24 0.55 5.70 -11.95
C GLY A 24 1.51 4.80 -12.73
N ILE A 25 2.66 5.35 -13.16
CA ILE A 25 3.70 4.56 -13.86
C ILE A 25 4.25 3.46 -12.94
N GLY A 26 4.50 3.79 -11.66
CA GLY A 26 4.98 2.84 -10.65
C GLY A 26 4.01 1.68 -10.45
N MET A 27 2.71 1.95 -10.40
CA MET A 27 1.68 0.90 -10.29
C MET A 27 1.76 -0.12 -11.43
N ILE A 28 2.02 0.32 -12.67
CA ILE A 28 2.09 -0.56 -13.85
C ILE A 28 3.44 -1.30 -13.92
N ARG A 29 4.54 -0.63 -13.54
CA ARG A 29 5.90 -1.13 -13.78
C ARG A 29 6.42 -2.06 -12.68
N LEU A 30 5.89 -1.98 -11.46
CA LEU A 30 6.39 -2.78 -10.33
C LEU A 30 5.92 -4.25 -10.43
N PRO A 31 6.78 -5.25 -10.18
CA PRO A 31 6.44 -6.67 -10.36
C PRO A 31 5.61 -7.27 -9.23
N ASP A 32 5.67 -6.69 -8.02
CA ASP A 32 5.05 -7.22 -6.80
C ASP A 32 3.94 -6.28 -6.30
N LEU A 33 2.83 -6.84 -5.81
CA LEU A 33 1.72 -6.07 -5.26
C LEU A 33 2.11 -5.23 -4.04
N PHE A 34 3.01 -5.71 -3.18
CA PHE A 34 3.49 -4.93 -2.04
C PHE A 34 4.34 -3.73 -2.48
N MET A 35 5.18 -3.91 -3.50
CA MET A 35 5.90 -2.80 -4.12
C MET A 35 4.93 -1.85 -4.85
N ARG A 36 3.92 -2.39 -5.54
CA ARG A 36 2.88 -1.60 -6.21
C ARG A 36 2.03 -0.80 -5.25
N LEU A 37 1.85 -1.17 -3.98
CA LEU A 37 1.12 -0.35 -3.01
C LEU A 37 1.92 0.89 -2.59
N HIS A 38 3.25 0.82 -2.68
CA HIS A 38 4.10 1.92 -2.26
C HIS A 38 4.07 3.11 -3.23
N ALA A 39 3.93 2.85 -4.55
CA ALA A 39 3.88 3.87 -5.58
C ALA A 39 2.62 4.78 -5.51
N PRO A 40 1.39 4.24 -5.45
CA PRO A 40 0.16 5.00 -5.22
C PRO A 40 0.18 5.75 -3.89
N THR A 41 0.73 5.15 -2.83
CA THR A 41 0.79 5.81 -1.50
C THR A 41 1.67 7.06 -1.52
N LYS A 42 2.80 7.02 -2.25
CA LYS A 42 3.66 8.20 -2.46
C LYS A 42 2.98 9.27 -3.32
N ALA A 43 2.24 8.84 -4.35
CA ALA A 43 1.46 9.76 -5.18
C ALA A 43 0.30 10.40 -4.43
N SER A 44 -0.39 9.68 -3.55
CA SER A 44 -1.48 10.25 -2.78
C SER A 44 -0.98 11.20 -1.70
N THR A 45 0.14 10.92 -1.03
CA THR A 45 0.64 11.82 0.03
C THR A 45 1.29 13.08 -0.53
N LEU A 46 2.21 12.94 -1.49
CA LEU A 46 2.93 14.09 -2.07
C LEU A 46 2.13 14.78 -3.18
N GLY A 47 1.36 14.03 -3.98
CA GLY A 47 0.55 14.56 -5.07
C GLY A 47 -0.67 15.34 -4.56
N LEU A 48 -1.62 14.65 -3.90
CA LEU A 48 -2.79 15.33 -3.31
C LEU A 48 -2.38 16.34 -2.23
N GLY A 49 -1.33 16.06 -1.44
CA GLY A 49 -0.79 17.01 -0.47
C GLY A 49 -0.30 18.30 -1.14
N GLY A 50 0.37 18.19 -2.29
CA GLY A 50 0.78 19.36 -3.08
C GLY A 50 -0.40 20.16 -3.61
N PHE A 51 -1.45 19.48 -4.08
CA PHE A 51 -2.69 20.13 -4.53
C PHE A 51 -3.45 20.82 -3.38
N LEU A 52 -3.48 20.20 -2.19
CA LEU A 52 -4.02 20.81 -0.98
C LEU A 52 -3.31 22.12 -0.64
N ILE A 53 -1.98 22.12 -0.61
CA ILE A 53 -1.19 23.32 -0.31
C ILE A 53 -1.43 24.40 -1.37
N ALA A 54 -1.47 24.03 -2.66
CA ALA A 54 -1.82 24.94 -3.74
C ALA A 54 -3.20 25.59 -3.56
N SER A 55 -4.21 24.78 -3.24
CA SER A 55 -5.59 25.24 -3.00
C SER A 55 -5.67 26.17 -1.77
N ILE A 56 -4.98 25.84 -0.67
CA ILE A 56 -4.93 26.69 0.54
C ILE A 56 -4.33 28.07 0.21
N ILE A 57 -3.21 28.10 -0.52
CA ILE A 57 -2.56 29.34 -0.93
C ILE A 57 -3.50 30.18 -1.80
N TYR A 58 -4.16 29.56 -2.78
CA TYR A 58 -5.09 30.25 -3.68
C TYR A 58 -6.34 30.78 -2.96
N SER A 59 -6.91 29.97 -2.07
CA SER A 59 -8.11 30.27 -1.28
C SER A 59 -7.86 31.41 -0.28
N ALA A 60 -6.68 31.43 0.37
CA ALA A 60 -6.28 32.48 1.31
C ALA A 60 -6.30 33.88 0.69
N PHE A 61 -6.00 33.99 -0.61
CA PHE A 61 -5.99 35.28 -1.32
C PHE A 61 -7.36 35.70 -1.87
N HIS A 62 -8.25 34.75 -2.17
CA HIS A 62 -9.56 35.03 -2.76
C HIS A 62 -10.69 35.13 -1.73
N GLY A 63 -10.42 34.88 -0.43
CA GLY A 63 -11.40 34.96 0.65
C GLY A 63 -12.58 33.98 0.52
N ARG A 64 -12.52 33.07 -0.45
CA ARG A 64 -13.52 32.02 -0.68
C ARG A 64 -13.01 30.75 -0.03
N PHE A 65 -13.61 30.35 1.08
CA PHE A 65 -13.33 29.06 1.69
C PHE A 65 -13.75 27.96 0.72
N GLY A 66 -12.76 27.27 0.14
CA GLY A 66 -12.93 26.10 -0.71
C GLY A 66 -13.36 24.87 0.09
N PHE A 67 -14.45 24.96 0.86
CA PHE A 67 -14.93 23.88 1.74
C PHE A 67 -15.09 22.56 0.99
N ALA A 68 -15.66 22.60 -0.23
CA ALA A 68 -15.80 21.43 -1.06
C ALA A 68 -14.45 20.83 -1.46
N GLU A 69 -13.48 21.66 -1.83
CA GLU A 69 -12.15 21.23 -2.26
C GLU A 69 -11.40 20.55 -1.10
N LEU A 70 -11.47 21.15 0.10
CA LEU A 70 -10.88 20.63 1.33
C LEU A 70 -11.56 19.32 1.75
N ILE A 71 -12.89 19.22 1.68
CA ILE A 71 -13.63 17.99 1.97
C ILE A 71 -13.24 16.87 0.99
N ILE A 72 -13.18 17.16 -0.31
CA ILE A 72 -12.81 16.17 -1.34
C ILE A 72 -11.37 15.67 -1.09
N THR A 73 -10.43 16.57 -0.85
CA THR A 73 -9.04 16.18 -0.59
C THR A 73 -8.87 15.44 0.73
N LEU A 74 -9.54 15.87 1.81
CA LEU A 74 -9.50 15.20 3.11
C LEU A 74 -10.10 13.78 3.02
N LEU A 75 -11.27 13.65 2.37
CA LEU A 75 -11.90 12.36 2.14
C LEU A 75 -10.98 11.44 1.33
N ALA A 76 -10.46 11.92 0.20
CA ALA A 76 -9.54 11.14 -0.64
C ALA A 76 -8.27 10.73 0.12
N PHE A 77 -7.73 11.62 0.95
CA PHE A 77 -6.53 11.36 1.76
C PHE A 77 -6.75 10.32 2.85
N ILE A 78 -7.96 10.22 3.42
CA ILE A 78 -8.32 9.17 4.37
C ILE A 78 -8.63 7.86 3.64
N THR A 79 -9.36 7.91 2.52
CA THR A 79 -9.76 6.72 1.76
C THR A 79 -8.57 5.99 1.14
N ALA A 80 -7.55 6.70 0.66
CA ALA A 80 -6.37 6.10 0.04
C ALA A 80 -5.59 5.12 0.96
N PRO A 81 -5.16 5.51 2.18
CA PRO A 81 -4.46 4.61 3.09
C PRO A 81 -5.35 3.49 3.63
N VAL A 82 -6.64 3.75 3.86
CA VAL A 82 -7.59 2.70 4.27
C VAL A 82 -7.70 1.63 3.18
N SER A 83 -7.88 2.04 1.92
CA SER A 83 -7.95 1.14 0.77
C SER A 83 -6.64 0.37 0.59
N ALA A 84 -5.49 1.03 0.75
CA ALA A 84 -4.18 0.39 0.67
C ALA A 84 -3.97 -0.66 1.77
N ASN A 85 -4.40 -0.37 3.01
CA ASN A 85 -4.32 -1.32 4.12
C ASN A 85 -5.21 -2.55 3.89
N LEU A 86 -6.45 -2.35 3.41
CA LEU A 86 -7.35 -3.46 3.07
C LEU A 86 -6.80 -4.31 1.92
N MET A 87 -6.22 -3.68 0.89
CA MET A 87 -5.53 -4.41 -0.19
C MET A 87 -4.34 -5.22 0.33
N ALA A 88 -3.54 -4.65 1.24
CA ALA A 88 -2.42 -5.37 1.84
C ALA A 88 -2.89 -6.58 2.65
N GLN A 89 -3.95 -6.44 3.46
CA GLN A 89 -4.54 -7.55 4.21
C GLN A 89 -5.12 -8.63 3.29
N ALA A 90 -5.80 -8.25 2.22
CA ALA A 90 -6.30 -9.20 1.22
C ALA A 90 -5.16 -9.95 0.53
N ALA A 91 -4.07 -9.24 0.17
CA ALA A 91 -2.90 -9.84 -0.45
C ALA A 91 -2.20 -10.87 0.45
N LEU A 92 -2.13 -10.59 1.75
CA LEU A 92 -1.61 -11.53 2.75
C LEU A 92 -2.48 -12.77 2.90
N HIS A 93 -3.81 -12.62 2.95
CA HIS A 93 -4.73 -13.76 3.01
C HIS A 93 -4.67 -14.64 1.76
N LEU A 94 -4.45 -14.03 0.59
CA LEU A 94 -4.25 -14.74 -0.68
C LEU A 94 -2.84 -15.36 -0.80
N ARG A 95 -1.99 -15.24 0.22
CA ARG A 95 -0.59 -15.73 0.25
C ARG A 95 0.20 -15.31 -0.99
N LEU A 96 -0.03 -14.09 -1.47
CA LEU A 96 0.69 -13.59 -2.63
C LEU A 96 2.19 -13.53 -2.32
N ARG A 97 2.98 -14.04 -3.26
CA ARG A 97 4.44 -14.14 -3.11
C ARG A 97 5.03 -12.73 -3.21
N SER A 98 5.61 -12.26 -2.10
CA SER A 98 6.45 -11.08 -2.12
C SER A 98 7.78 -11.40 -2.82
N LEU A 99 8.25 -10.50 -3.69
CA LEU A 99 9.57 -10.58 -4.31
C LEU A 99 10.68 -10.11 -3.36
N SER A 100 10.35 -9.60 -2.16
CA SER A 100 11.30 -9.05 -1.19
C SER A 100 12.20 -10.10 -0.49
N GLY A 101 12.31 -11.31 -1.05
CA GLY A 101 13.31 -12.32 -0.65
C GLY A 101 13.01 -13.09 0.64
N GLU A 102 12.29 -12.48 1.58
CA GLU A 102 11.94 -13.12 2.85
C GLU A 102 10.43 -13.16 3.02
N VAL A 103 9.87 -14.38 2.97
CA VAL A 103 8.55 -14.63 3.55
C VAL A 103 8.75 -14.48 5.06
N PRO A 104 8.01 -13.59 5.75
CA PRO A 104 8.11 -13.51 7.20
C PRO A 104 7.90 -14.91 7.78
N GLU A 105 8.84 -15.38 8.61
CA GLU A 105 8.76 -16.67 9.32
C GLU A 105 7.36 -16.87 9.97
N SER A 106 6.68 -15.77 10.31
CA SER A 106 5.31 -15.73 10.85
C SER A 106 4.23 -16.32 9.94
N ILE A 107 4.41 -16.37 8.60
CA ILE A 107 3.46 -17.07 7.70
C ILE A 107 3.60 -18.60 7.82
N ASN A 108 4.79 -19.08 8.18
CA ASN A 108 5.07 -20.50 8.42
C ASN A 108 5.03 -20.89 9.90
N ARG A 109 4.87 -19.95 10.82
CA ARG A 109 4.70 -20.27 12.24
C ARG A 109 3.38 -21.01 12.44
N PRO A 110 3.38 -22.18 13.10
CA PRO A 110 2.15 -22.84 13.47
C PRO A 110 1.35 -21.89 14.36
N LEU A 111 0.09 -21.66 14.02
CA LEU A 111 -0.80 -20.85 14.85
C LEU A 111 -0.91 -21.51 16.24
N PRO A 112 -1.12 -20.76 17.34
CA PRO A 112 -1.21 -21.34 18.69
C PRO A 112 -2.25 -22.47 18.81
N TRP A 113 -3.26 -22.43 17.95
CA TRP A 113 -4.37 -23.37 17.88
C TRP A 113 -4.13 -24.54 16.90
N ASP A 114 -3.05 -24.53 16.12
CA ASP A 114 -2.73 -25.52 15.09
C ASP A 114 -2.06 -26.78 15.68
N ARG A 115 -2.73 -27.38 16.69
CA ARG A 115 -2.27 -28.58 17.42
C ARG A 115 -2.31 -29.87 16.60
N TYR A 116 -2.78 -29.84 15.35
CA TYR A 116 -2.98 -31.05 14.55
C TYR A 116 -1.70 -31.61 13.92
N LYS A 117 -0.63 -30.81 13.75
CA LYS A 117 0.61 -31.27 13.10
C LYS A 117 1.64 -31.93 14.02
N PHE A 118 1.43 -31.93 15.34
CA PHE A 118 2.36 -32.59 16.28
C PHE A 118 2.30 -34.13 16.20
N GLY A 119 1.14 -34.70 15.88
CA GLY A 119 0.94 -36.16 15.84
C GLY A 119 1.57 -36.87 14.64
N GLN A 120 1.76 -36.20 13.50
CA GLN A 120 2.33 -36.83 12.30
C GLN A 120 3.86 -37.00 12.36
N ARG A 121 4.55 -36.22 13.20
CA ARG A 121 6.02 -36.34 13.38
C ARG A 121 6.44 -37.65 14.03
N PHE A 122 5.52 -38.33 14.73
CA PHE A 122 5.74 -39.63 15.36
C PHE A 122 5.19 -40.81 14.54
N SER A 123 4.47 -40.56 13.44
CA SER A 123 3.94 -41.62 12.57
C SER A 123 4.95 -42.15 11.55
N SER A 124 6.08 -41.45 11.34
CA SER A 124 7.10 -41.81 10.34
C SER A 124 8.14 -42.81 10.86
N THR A 125 8.05 -43.28 12.10
CA THR A 125 8.99 -44.26 12.68
C THR A 125 8.39 -45.66 12.77
N LYS A 126 7.51 -46.04 11.83
CA LYS A 126 7.17 -47.46 11.69
C LYS A 126 8.31 -48.10 10.90
N PRO A 127 9.12 -49.01 11.49
CA PRO A 127 10.17 -49.69 10.75
C PRO A 127 9.55 -50.45 9.58
N PRO A 128 10.26 -50.59 8.45
CA PRO A 128 9.79 -51.41 7.35
C PRO A 128 9.47 -52.81 7.89
N MET A 129 8.24 -53.27 7.66
CA MET A 129 7.89 -54.67 7.89
C MET A 129 8.63 -55.47 6.81
N ASP A 130 9.60 -56.28 7.23
CA ASP A 130 10.22 -57.25 6.34
C ASP A 130 9.15 -58.23 5.83
N PRO A 131 9.19 -58.61 4.55
CA PRO A 131 8.25 -59.57 4.01
C PRO A 131 8.39 -60.92 4.73
N PRO A 132 7.28 -61.65 4.95
CA PRO A 132 7.34 -62.96 5.58
C PRO A 132 8.20 -63.88 4.71
N THR A 133 9.25 -64.43 5.31
CA THR A 133 9.99 -65.55 4.75
C THR A 133 9.12 -66.78 4.90
N ASP A 134 8.55 -67.24 3.79
CA ASP A 134 7.94 -68.57 3.67
C ASP A 134 8.98 -69.69 3.91
#